data_AF-A0A4Q3ETN9-F1
#
_entry.id   AF-A0A4Q3ETN9-F1
#
_cell.length_a   1.000
_cell.length_b   1.000
_cell.length_c   1.000
_cell.angle_alpha   90.00
_cell.angle_beta   90.00
_cell.angle_gamma   90.00
#
_symmetry.space_group_name_H-M   'P 1'
#
loop_
_entity.id
_entity.type
_entity.pdbx_description
1 polymer ?
#
loop_
_entity_poly.entity_id
_entity_poly.type
_entity_poly.pdbx_seq_one_letter_code
_entity_poly.pdbx_strand_id
1 'polypeptide(L)' 'EGKNIWFFGGADLLASFMVENLVDEFLISVHPLILGAGKPLFSTKEKTDLMLISHQSYNSGLVQLKYIIPPKFDLSMLDM' A
#
# COMPACT_ATOMS: atom_id res chain seq x y z
N GLU A 1 -18.24 16.95 -6.26
CA GLU A 1 -16.89 16.37 -6.40
C GLU A 1 -16.67 15.34 -5.31
N GLY A 2 -16.16 14.16 -5.66
CA GLY A 2 -15.80 13.12 -4.69
C GLY A 2 -14.44 13.42 -4.05
N LYS A 3 -14.17 12.79 -2.89
CA LYS A 3 -12.86 12.80 -2.22
C LYS A 3 -12.27 11.39 -2.22
N ASN A 4 -11.05 11.26 -1.71
CA ASN A 4 -10.41 9.96 -1.49
C ASN A 4 -11.20 9.10 -0.50
N ILE A 5 -11.17 7.79 -0.70
CA ILE A 5 -11.73 6.80 0.23
C ILE A 5 -10.60 6.26 1.08
N TRP A 6 -10.69 6.42 2.40
CA TRP A 6 -9.73 5.77 3.29
C TRP A 6 -10.22 4.38 3.66
N PHE A 7 -9.40 3.39 3.35
CA PHE A 7 -9.69 1.99 3.61
C PHE A 7 -9.35 1.63 5.06
N PHE A 8 -10.37 1.42 5.89
CA PHE A 8 -10.18 1.14 7.32
C PHE A 8 -9.73 -0.31 7.63
N GLY A 9 -9.86 -1.25 6.68
CA GLY A 9 -9.44 -2.66 6.85
C GLY A 9 -10.60 -3.64 6.98
N GLY A 10 -10.36 -4.94 7.23
CA GLY A 10 -9.09 -5.62 7.55
C GLY A 10 -8.40 -6.35 6.38
N ALA A 11 -7.41 -7.19 6.68
CA ALA A 11 -6.52 -7.83 5.69
C ALA A 11 -7.25 -8.59 4.57
N ASP A 12 -8.33 -9.30 4.89
CA ASP A 12 -9.09 -10.07 3.89
C ASP A 12 -9.90 -9.15 2.95
N LEU A 13 -10.45 -8.05 3.47
CA LEU A 13 -11.13 -7.05 2.64
C LEU A 13 -10.10 -6.32 1.77
N LEU A 14 -8.93 -6.00 2.31
CA LEU A 14 -7.85 -5.41 1.51
C LEU A 14 -7.46 -6.35 0.38
N ALA A 15 -7.31 -7.65 0.66
CA ALA A 15 -7.00 -8.65 -0.34
C ALA A 15 -8.05 -8.72 -1.46
N SER A 16 -9.36 -8.65 -1.13
CA SER A 16 -10.40 -8.64 -2.16
C SER A 16 -10.35 -7.38 -3.05
N PHE A 17 -10.03 -6.21 -2.48
CA PHE A 17 -9.87 -4.97 -3.26
C PHE A 17 -8.61 -4.99 -4.14
N MET A 18 -7.54 -5.62 -3.66
CA MET A 18 -6.31 -5.80 -4.44
C MET A 18 -6.55 -6.67 -5.68
N VAL A 19 -7.31 -7.77 -5.54
CA VAL A 19 -7.68 -8.66 -6.65
C VAL A 19 -8.46 -7.90 -7.74
N GLU A 20 -9.36 -7.02 -7.32
CA GLU A 20 -10.15 -6.16 -8.22
C GLU A 20 -9.38 -4.93 -8.72
N ASN A 21 -8.09 -4.77 -8.37
CA ASN A 21 -7.26 -3.60 -8.69
C ASN A 21 -7.88 -2.26 -8.25
N LEU A 22 -8.54 -2.24 -7.09
CA LEU A 22 -9.24 -1.07 -6.52
C LEU A 22 -8.41 -0.30 -5.48
N VAL A 23 -7.12 -0.60 -5.36
CA VAL A 23 -6.21 0.06 -4.40
C VAL A 23 -5.17 0.85 -5.17
N ASP A 24 -5.14 2.16 -4.97
CA ASP A 24 -4.19 3.05 -5.66
C ASP A 24 -2.94 3.36 -4.81
N GLU A 25 -3.15 3.54 -3.50
CA GLU A 25 -2.14 4.03 -2.56
C GLU A 25 -2.09 3.19 -1.28
N PHE A 26 -0.87 2.98 -0.77
CA PHE A 26 -0.64 2.43 0.56
C PHE A 26 0.07 3.45 1.44
N LEU A 27 -0.47 3.68 2.63
CA LEU A 27 0.20 4.37 3.72
C LEU A 27 0.54 3.36 4.82
N ILE A 28 1.77 2.85 4.82
CA ILE A 28 2.22 1.74 5.68
C ILE A 28 3.05 2.30 6.84
N SER A 29 2.59 2.07 8.07
CA SER A 29 3.28 2.48 9.29
C SER A 29 4.03 1.30 9.92
N VAL A 30 5.35 1.27 9.75
CA VAL A 30 6.24 0.23 10.29
C VAL A 30 6.69 0.62 11.70
N HIS A 31 6.30 -0.19 12.67
CA HIS A 31 6.68 0.00 14.08
C HIS A 31 7.98 -0.77 14.39
N PRO A 32 8.86 -0.23 15.26
CA PRO A 32 10.10 -0.88 15.67
C PRO A 32 9.83 -1.99 16.70
N LEU A 33 9.01 -2.98 16.34
CA LEU A 33 8.58 -4.08 17.19
C LEU A 33 8.50 -5.38 16.39
N ILE A 34 9.00 -6.48 16.96
CA ILE A 34 8.76 -7.83 16.46
C ILE A 34 7.59 -8.42 17.26
N LEU A 35 6.43 -8.58 16.62
CA LEU A 35 5.21 -9.00 17.29
C LEU A 35 5.17 -10.51 17.64
N GLY A 36 5.97 -11.33 16.94
CA GLY A 36 5.99 -12.78 17.09
C GLY A 36 4.85 -13.50 16.36
N ALA A 37 3.59 -13.09 16.59
CA ALA A 37 2.41 -13.62 15.91
C ALA A 37 1.31 -12.56 15.75
N GLY A 38 0.45 -12.68 14.74
CA GLY A 38 -0.64 -11.74 14.50
C GLY A 38 -1.36 -11.97 13.18
N LYS A 39 -2.24 -11.04 12.80
CA LYS A 39 -2.86 -11.04 11.47
C LYS A 39 -1.89 -10.41 10.46
N PRO A 40 -1.54 -11.09 9.35
CA PRO A 40 -0.71 -10.48 8.32
C PRO A 40 -1.46 -9.30 7.69
N LEU A 41 -0.74 -8.23 7.34
CA LEU A 41 -1.33 -7.07 6.65
C LEU A 41 -1.82 -7.45 5.25
N PHE A 42 -1.07 -8.30 4.56
CA PHE A 42 -1.35 -8.76 3.21
C PHE A 42 -1.61 -10.26 3.22
N SER A 43 -2.82 -10.65 2.81
CA SER A 43 -3.22 -12.04 2.57
C SER A 43 -3.31 -12.36 1.07
N THR A 44 -2.62 -11.60 0.21
CA THR A 44 -2.64 -11.79 -1.25
C THR A 44 -1.68 -12.89 -1.71
N LYS A 45 -2.01 -13.56 -2.80
CA LYS A 45 -1.14 -14.53 -3.50
C LYS A 45 -0.48 -13.96 -4.74
N GLU A 46 -0.96 -12.81 -5.21
CA GLU A 46 -0.45 -12.17 -6.43
C GLU A 46 0.69 -11.20 -6.10
N LYS A 47 1.68 -11.15 -7.00
CA LYS A 47 2.75 -10.16 -6.93
C LYS A 47 2.19 -8.80 -7.30
N THR A 48 2.39 -7.82 -6.42
CA THR A 48 2.07 -6.41 -6.67
C THR A 48 3.35 -5.61 -6.55
N ASP A 49 3.77 -4.97 -7.65
CA ASP A 49 4.90 -4.04 -7.62
C ASP A 49 4.44 -2.70 -7.04
N LEU A 50 5.25 -2.10 -6.18
CA LEU A 50 4.96 -0.83 -5.50
C LEU A 50 6.06 0.18 -5.81
N MET A 51 5.67 1.44 -6.01
CA MET A 51 6.59 2.56 -6.15
C MET A 51 6.57 3.40 -4.88
N LEU A 52 7.73 3.58 -4.23
CA LEU A 52 7.85 4.45 -3.06
C LEU A 52 7.74 5.90 -3.51
N ILE A 53 6.80 6.64 -2.92
CA ILE A 53 6.60 8.07 -3.19
C ILE A 53 7.22 8.94 -2.11
N SER A 54 7.06 8.55 -0.85
CA SER A 54 7.67 9.26 0.27
C SER A 54 7.81 8.39 1.50
N HIS A 55 8.66 8.82 2.43
CA HIS A 55 8.75 8.23 3.75
C HIS A 55 8.91 9.33 4.81
N GLN A 56 8.45 9.04 6.02
CA GLN A 56 8.66 9.89 7.18
C GLN A 56 9.06 9.04 8.38
N SER A 57 10.19 9.39 9.00
CA SER A 57 10.61 8.82 10.29
C SER A 57 10.17 9.72 11.42
N TYR A 58 9.72 9.12 12.52
CA TYR A 58 9.29 9.83 13.73
C TYR A 58 10.23 9.51 14.88
N ASN A 59 10.28 10.40 15.89
CA ASN A 59 11.11 10.22 17.09
C ASN A 59 10.78 8.95 17.89
N SER A 60 9.58 8.37 17.70
CA SER A 60 9.19 7.08 18.29
C SER A 60 9.87 5.86 17.65
N GLY A 61 10.62 6.06 16.55
CA GLY A 61 11.16 5.00 15.71
C GLY A 61 10.15 4.44 14.69
N LEU A 62 8.91 4.94 14.67
CA LEU A 62 7.96 4.65 13.61
C LEU A 62 8.48 5.18 12.28
N VAL A 63 8.35 4.39 11.22
CA VAL A 63 8.56 4.84 9.84
C VAL A 63 7.25 4.68 9.07
N GLN A 64 6.71 5.77 8.56
CA GLN A 64 5.58 5.75 7.64
C GLN A 64 6.09 5.81 6.20
N LEU A 65 5.58 4.91 5.37
CA LEU A 65 5.93 4.75 3.97
C LEU A 65 4.68 4.99 3.12
N LYS A 66 4.78 5.87 2.12
CA LYS A 66 3.72 6.09 1.13
C LYS A 66 4.13 5.44 -0.18
N TYR A 67 3.35 4.47 -0.63
CA TYR A 67 3.52 3.78 -1.90
C TYR A 67 2.33 4.00 -2.81
N ILE A 68 2.56 3.94 -4.11
CA ILE A 68 1.50 3.76 -5.12
C ILE A 68 1.70 2.44 -5.86
N ILE A 69 0.63 1.91 -6.44
CA ILE A 69 0.74 0.88 -7.46
C ILE A 69 1.02 1.59 -8.80
N PRO A 70 2.17 1.35 -9.45
CA PRO A 70 2.42 1.93 -10.76
C PRO A 70 1.38 1.41 -11.76
N PRO A 71 0.88 2.26 -12.67
CA PRO A 71 -0.06 1.81 -13.69
C PRO A 71 0.59 0.72 -14.53
N LYS A 72 -0.17 -0.36 -14.83
CA LYS A 72 0.27 -1.47 -15.70
C LYS A 72 0.59 -1.00 -17.12
N PHE A 73 0.08 0.16 -17.50
CA PHE A 73 0.32 0.82 -18.77
C PHE A 73 0.45 2.31 -18.52
N ASP A 74 1.64 2.85 -18.79
CA ASP A 74 1.94 4.26 -18.66
C ASP A 74 2.07 4.85 -20.06
N LEU A 75 1.20 5.82 -20.40
CA LEU A 75 1.22 6.47 -21.71
C LEU A 75 2.50 7.28 -21.95
N SER A 76 3.20 7.70 -20.89
CA SER A 76 4.52 8.33 -21.02
C SER A 76 5.61 7.35 -21.52
N MET A 77 5.33 6.04 -21.54
CA MET A 77 6.18 5.04 -22.19
C MET A 77 5.91 4.90 -23.70
N LEU A 78 4.85 5.52 -24.23
CA LEU A 78 4.56 5.60 -25.67
C LEU A 78 5.10 6.89 -26.29
N ASP A 79 5.56 7.83 -25.47
CA ASP A 79 6.15 9.08 -25.95
C ASP A 79 7.58 8.80 -26.46
N MET A 80 7.71 8.87 -27.78
CA MET A 80 8.94 9.33 -28.45
C MET A 80 9.22 10.79 -28.10
#